data_AF-A0A972CQU3-F1
#
_entry.id   AF-A0A972CQU3-F1
#
_cell.length_a   1.000
_cell.length_b   1.000
_cell.length_c   1.000
_cell.angle_alpha   90.00
_cell.angle_beta   90.00
_cell.angle_gamma   90.00
#
_symmetry.space_group_name_H-M   'P 1'
#
loop_
_entity.id
_entity.type
_entity.pdbx_description
1 polymer ?
#
loop_
_entity_poly.entity_id
_entity_poly.type
_entity_poly.pdbx_seq_one_letter_code
_entity_poly.pdbx_strand_id
1 'polypeptide(L)'
;MNRHFYGFQDKHGYFDIIKDDTALKLINFGLIRLKRGEEVELESGPFEIGLVILSGECDVRCEGENFRGLGDRKDVFSGKPTTVYIPRDSSYRVTAVGDGLMEAAVCKVRADKKYQPFVVTPD
;
A
#
# COMPACT_ATOMS: atom_id res chain seq x y z
N MET A 1 12.88 -1.20 26.21
CA MET A 1 11.55 -1.82 26.33
C MET A 1 11.07 -2.08 24.92
N ASN A 2 10.96 -3.34 24.50
CA ASN A 2 10.55 -3.67 23.13
C ASN A 2 9.07 -3.35 22.97
N ARG A 3 8.75 -2.37 22.13
CA ARG A 3 7.37 -1.94 21.89
C ARG A 3 6.76 -2.86 20.82
N HIS A 4 5.91 -3.78 21.25
CA HIS A 4 5.20 -4.70 20.36
C HIS A 4 3.81 -4.21 19.96
N PHE A 5 3.33 -3.12 20.59
CA PHE A 5 2.05 -2.50 20.30
C PHE A 5 2.24 -1.12 19.66
N TYR A 6 1.58 -0.90 18.53
CA TYR A 6 1.60 0.36 17.80
C TYR A 6 0.19 0.95 17.87
N GLY A 7 0.03 1.99 18.69
CA GLY A 7 -1.23 2.72 18.78
C GLY A 7 -1.56 3.40 17.46
N PHE A 8 -2.86 3.43 17.13
CA PHE A 8 -3.37 4.14 15.96
C PHE A 8 -2.92 5.60 15.98
N GLN A 9 -2.52 6.11 14.81
CA GLN A 9 -2.14 7.50 14.62
C GLN A 9 -3.02 8.08 13.51
N ASP A 10 -3.78 9.13 13.85
CA ASP A 10 -4.63 9.80 12.87
C ASP A 10 -3.78 10.74 12.00
N LYS A 11 -3.12 10.13 11.01
CA LYS A 11 -2.26 10.81 10.03
C LYS A 11 -2.75 10.53 8.62
N HIS A 12 -2.55 11.51 7.76
CA HIS A 12 -2.77 11.43 6.31
C HIS A 12 -1.44 11.26 5.57
N GLY A 13 -1.49 10.74 4.36
CA GLY A 13 -0.32 10.35 3.58
C GLY A 13 0.19 8.96 3.94
N TYR A 14 1.49 8.73 3.72
CA TYR A 14 2.16 7.47 4.03
C TYR A 14 2.89 7.52 5.36
N PHE A 15 2.83 6.43 6.13
CA PHE A 15 3.67 6.26 7.32
C PHE A 15 3.99 4.79 7.59
N ASP A 16 5.23 4.53 8.01
CA ASP A 16 5.65 3.22 8.49
C ASP A 16 5.05 2.90 9.86
N ILE A 17 4.65 1.65 10.04
CA ILE A 17 4.23 1.07 11.32
C ILE A 17 5.34 0.13 11.82
N ILE A 18 5.89 -0.71 10.94
CA ILE A 18 6.99 -1.64 11.22
C ILE A 18 8.15 -1.34 10.27
N LYS A 19 9.35 -1.15 10.84
CA LYS A 19 10.60 -0.81 10.14
C LYS A 19 11.69 -1.86 10.39
N ASP A 20 12.78 -1.77 9.62
CA ASP A 20 13.99 -2.62 9.73
C ASP A 20 14.64 -2.59 11.13
N ASP A 21 14.33 -1.61 11.99
CA ASP A 21 14.85 -1.49 13.36
C ASP A 21 14.03 -2.25 14.42
N THR A 22 13.00 -2.98 14.00
CA THR A 22 12.14 -3.78 14.87
C THR A 22 12.64 -5.23 15.00
N ALA A 23 12.00 -6.03 15.86
CA ALA A 23 12.34 -7.44 16.02
C ALA A 23 12.06 -8.29 14.77
N LEU A 24 11.32 -7.76 13.78
CA LEU A 24 11.00 -8.44 12.53
C LEU A 24 12.10 -8.15 11.51
N LYS A 25 12.84 -9.20 11.12
CA LYS A 25 14.01 -9.08 10.24
C LYS A 25 13.68 -9.06 8.74
N LEU A 26 12.47 -9.46 8.37
CA LEU A 26 12.08 -9.72 6.98
C LEU A 26 10.92 -8.84 6.49
N ILE A 27 10.04 -8.42 7.40
CA ILE A 27 8.76 -7.81 7.05
C ILE A 27 8.76 -6.36 7.52
N ASN A 28 8.47 -5.46 6.59
CA ASN A 28 8.15 -4.07 6.89
C ASN A 28 6.68 -3.80 6.53
N PHE A 29 6.08 -2.88 7.27
CA PHE A 29 4.66 -2.57 7.13
C PHE A 29 4.42 -1.08 7.26
N GLY A 30 3.61 -0.52 6.37
CA GLY A 30 3.16 0.87 6.43
C GLY A 30 1.70 0.99 6.04
N LEU A 31 1.18 2.20 6.18
CA LEU A 31 -0.19 2.55 5.83
C LEU A 31 -0.20 3.83 5.00
N ILE A 32 -1.03 3.83 3.95
CA ILE A 32 -1.42 5.01 3.19
C ILE A 32 -2.83 5.37 3.61
N ARG A 33 -3.08 6.64 3.95
CA ARG A 33 -4.41 7.17 4.26
C ARG A 33 -4.63 8.48 3.51
N LEU A 34 -5.60 8.52 2.61
CA LEU A 34 -5.81 9.63 1.69
C LEU A 34 -7.29 10.04 1.62
N LYS A 35 -7.55 11.34 1.57
CA LYS A 35 -8.86 11.89 1.17
C LYS A 35 -8.94 12.00 -0.35
N ARG A 36 -10.15 12.14 -0.88
CA ARG A 36 -10.39 12.35 -2.31
C ARG A 36 -9.48 13.44 -2.89
N GLY A 37 -8.78 13.09 -3.97
CA GLY A 37 -7.86 13.98 -4.68
C GLY A 37 -6.46 14.08 -4.06
N GLU A 38 -6.23 13.56 -2.86
CA GLU A 38 -4.89 13.46 -2.28
C GLU A 38 -4.10 12.32 -2.93
N GLU A 39 -2.78 12.45 -2.93
CA GLU A 39 -1.86 11.47 -3.50
C GLU A 39 -0.58 11.33 -2.66
N VAL A 40 0.06 10.18 -2.80
CA VAL A 40 1.45 9.97 -2.39
C VAL A 40 2.26 9.44 -3.56
N GLU A 41 3.52 9.83 -3.62
CA GLU A 41 4.53 9.28 -4.52
C GLU A 41 5.64 8.68 -3.66
N LEU A 42 5.95 7.41 -3.90
CA LEU A 42 6.79 6.58 -3.04
C LEU A 42 7.74 5.73 -3.88
N GLU A 43 8.86 5.36 -3.27
CA GLU A 43 9.86 4.47 -3.85
C GLU A 43 9.84 3.13 -3.11
N SER A 44 9.81 2.04 -3.87
CA SER A 44 9.88 0.68 -3.31
C SER A 44 11.30 0.28 -2.88
N GLY A 45 12.33 0.89 -3.48
CA GLY A 45 13.73 0.56 -3.21
C GLY A 45 13.98 -0.96 -3.31
N PRO A 46 14.74 -1.59 -2.41
CA PRO A 46 15.04 -3.01 -2.51
C PRO A 46 13.85 -3.93 -2.17
N PHE A 47 12.66 -3.40 -1.90
CA PHE A 47 11.50 -4.17 -1.46
C PHE A 47 10.53 -4.41 -2.61
N GLU A 48 9.97 -5.61 -2.69
CA GLU A 48 8.68 -5.80 -3.36
C GLU A 48 7.53 -5.54 -2.39
N ILE A 49 6.40 -5.09 -2.91
CA ILE A 49 5.28 -4.62 -2.11
C ILE A 49 3.97 -5.26 -2.57
N GLY A 50 3.22 -5.80 -1.62
CA GLY A 50 1.78 -5.99 -1.76
C GLY A 50 1.06 -4.75 -1.25
N LEU A 51 0.56 -3.92 -2.16
CA LEU A 51 -0.27 -2.76 -1.85
C LEU A 51 -1.74 -3.19 -1.75
N VAL A 52 -2.21 -3.48 -0.54
CA VAL A 52 -3.53 -4.06 -0.29
C VAL A 52 -4.53 -2.94 0.02
N ILE A 53 -5.55 -2.78 -0.81
CA ILE A 53 -6.57 -1.74 -0.62
C ILE A 53 -7.52 -2.18 0.50
N LEU A 54 -7.54 -1.42 1.60
CA LEU A 54 -8.31 -1.72 2.81
C LEU A 54 -9.73 -1.17 2.74
N SER A 55 -9.87 0.04 2.21
CA SER A 55 -11.12 0.77 2.04
C SER A 55 -10.95 1.87 0.99
N GLY A 56 -12.07 2.32 0.41
CA GLY A 56 -12.08 3.38 -0.59
C GLY A 56 -11.58 2.93 -1.97
N GLU A 57 -11.38 3.91 -2.85
CA GLU A 57 -11.03 3.71 -4.25
C GLU A 57 -9.81 4.56 -4.64
N CYS A 58 -8.89 4.00 -5.41
CA CYS A 58 -7.70 4.68 -5.87
C CYS A 58 -7.26 4.33 -7.29
N ASP A 59 -6.49 5.24 -7.87
CA ASP A 59 -5.63 4.96 -9.02
C ASP A 59 -4.21 4.68 -8.54
N VAL A 60 -3.53 3.73 -9.18
CA VAL A 60 -2.13 3.38 -8.93
C VAL A 60 -1.33 3.45 -10.22
N ARG A 61 -0.28 4.26 -10.24
CA ARG A 61 0.69 4.32 -11.34
C ARG A 61 2.01 3.74 -10.90
N CYS A 62 2.60 2.85 -11.70
CA CYS A 62 3.88 2.22 -11.39
C CYS A 62 4.56 1.75 -12.67
N GLU A 63 5.85 2.07 -12.87
CA GLU A 63 6.64 1.61 -14.03
C GLU A 63 5.98 1.86 -15.41
N GLY A 64 5.25 2.97 -15.55
CA GLY A 64 4.53 3.30 -16.79
C GLY A 64 3.13 2.68 -16.91
N GLU A 65 2.80 1.70 -16.07
CA GLU A 65 1.44 1.16 -15.95
C GLU A 65 0.54 2.10 -15.15
N ASN A 66 -0.76 2.09 -15.50
CA ASN A 66 -1.78 2.94 -14.88
C ASN A 66 -3.03 2.10 -14.58
N PHE A 67 -3.14 1.64 -13.34
CA PHE A 67 -4.29 0.90 -12.85
C PHE A 67 -5.28 1.88 -12.24
N ARG A 68 -6.53 1.88 -12.71
CA ARG A 68 -7.53 2.88 -12.33
C ARG A 68 -8.73 2.26 -11.64
N GLY A 69 -9.36 3.04 -10.77
CA GLY A 69 -10.60 2.66 -10.08
C GLY A 69 -10.47 1.38 -9.29
N LEU A 70 -9.34 1.21 -8.60
CA LEU A 70 -9.07 0.03 -7.79
C LEU A 70 -9.71 0.19 -6.41
N GLY A 71 -10.32 -0.89 -5.92
CA GLY A 71 -11.01 -0.92 -4.63
C GLY A 71 -12.52 -0.76 -4.79
N ASP A 72 -13.26 -1.74 -4.26
CA ASP A 72 -14.72 -1.85 -4.36
C ASP A 72 -15.37 -2.06 -2.98
N ARG A 73 -14.59 -2.57 -2.02
CA ARG A 73 -15.06 -2.85 -0.67
C ARG A 73 -15.15 -1.61 0.19
N LYS A 74 -16.25 -1.51 0.94
CA LYS A 74 -16.48 -0.46 1.94
C LYS A 74 -15.47 -0.51 3.08
N ASP A 75 -15.16 -1.72 3.52
CA ASP A 75 -14.23 -2.01 4.62
C ASP A 75 -13.66 -3.43 4.49
N VAL A 76 -12.74 -3.77 5.40
CA VAL A 76 -12.03 -5.06 5.40
C VAL A 76 -12.94 -6.27 5.64
N PHE A 77 -14.16 -6.08 6.12
CA PHE A 77 -15.14 -7.15 6.38
C PHE A 77 -16.10 -7.36 5.21
N SER A 78 -16.06 -6.48 4.21
CA SER A 78 -16.99 -6.46 3.08
C SER A 78 -16.57 -7.36 1.90
N GLY A 79 -15.45 -8.10 2.01
CA GLY A 79 -14.98 -9.01 0.97
C GLY A 79 -13.46 -9.10 0.84
N LYS A 80 -13.02 -9.87 -0.16
CA LYS A 80 -11.60 -9.99 -0.52
C LYS A 80 -11.07 -8.64 -1.05
N PRO A 81 -9.78 -8.31 -0.81
CA PRO A 81 -9.20 -7.07 -1.30
C PRO A 81 -8.84 -7.12 -2.78
N THR A 82 -8.82 -5.95 -3.42
CA THR A 82 -7.93 -5.71 -4.56
C THR A 82 -6.52 -5.41 -4.05
N THR A 83 -5.50 -6.00 -4.66
CA THR A 83 -4.09 -5.80 -4.31
C THR A 83 -3.26 -5.46 -5.53
N VAL A 84 -2.35 -4.49 -5.42
CA VAL A 84 -1.37 -4.19 -6.47
C VAL A 84 -0.01 -4.72 -6.06
N TYR A 85 0.63 -5.49 -6.92
CA TYR A 85 2.04 -5.83 -6.77
C TYR A 85 2.90 -4.67 -7.28
N ILE A 86 3.71 -4.09 -6.40
CA ILE A 86 4.72 -3.09 -6.76
C ILE A 86 6.10 -3.77 -6.71
N PRO A 87 6.83 -3.81 -7.84
CA PRO A 87 8.14 -4.44 -7.89
C PRO A 87 9.22 -3.63 -7.16
N ARG A 88 10.31 -4.29 -6.76
CA ARG A 88 11.54 -3.61 -6.30
C ARG A 88 12.08 -2.62 -7.33
N ASP A 89 12.82 -1.64 -6.84
CA ASP A 89 13.46 -0.55 -7.58
C ASP A 89 12.48 0.18 -8.51
N SER A 90 11.32 0.52 -7.98
CA SER A 90 10.21 1.16 -8.71
C SER A 90 9.63 2.33 -7.96
N SER A 91 9.35 3.40 -8.72
CA SER A 91 8.55 4.53 -8.27
C SER A 91 7.08 4.23 -8.51
N TYR A 92 6.23 4.60 -7.54
CA TYR A 92 4.79 4.43 -7.66
C TYR A 92 4.02 5.56 -7.01
N ARG A 93 2.87 5.87 -7.60
CA ARG A 93 1.96 6.91 -7.15
C ARG A 93 0.61 6.31 -6.86
N VAL A 94 0.02 6.70 -5.74
CA VAL A 94 -1.33 6.29 -5.33
C VAL A 94 -2.16 7.55 -5.15
N THR A 95 -3.28 7.64 -5.85
CA THR A 95 -4.21 8.79 -5.81
C THR A 95 -5.59 8.31 -5.39
N ALA A 96 -6.17 8.91 -4.35
CA ALA A 96 -7.53 8.58 -3.94
C ALA A 96 -8.56 9.24 -4.86
N VAL A 97 -9.46 8.44 -5.46
CA VAL A 97 -10.44 8.91 -6.45
C VAL A 97 -11.89 8.84 -5.96
N GLY A 98 -12.18 7.97 -4.99
CA GLY A 98 -13.51 7.82 -4.38
C GLY A 98 -13.88 8.92 -3.38
N ASP A 99 -15.14 8.93 -2.96
CA ASP A 99 -15.69 9.94 -2.03
C ASP A 99 -15.33 9.71 -0.55
N GLY A 100 -14.88 8.51 -0.21
CA GLY A 100 -14.49 8.13 1.14
C GLY A 100 -13.01 8.36 1.46
N LEU A 101 -12.64 8.06 2.71
CA LEU A 101 -11.23 7.89 3.05
C LEU A 101 -10.72 6.61 2.36
N MET A 102 -9.63 6.74 1.61
CA MET A 102 -8.92 5.59 1.06
C MET A 102 -7.82 5.17 2.01
N GLU A 103 -7.77 3.88 2.32
CA GLU A 103 -6.68 3.28 3.10
C GLU A 103 -6.06 2.10 2.36
N ALA A 104 -4.74 2.04 2.31
CA ALA A 104 -4.00 0.92 1.72
C ALA A 104 -2.85 0.49 2.62
N ALA A 105 -2.76 -0.81 2.85
CA ALA A 105 -1.64 -1.44 3.55
C ALA A 105 -0.45 -1.61 2.59
N VAL A 106 0.73 -1.22 3.06
CA VAL A 106 2.00 -1.31 2.32
C VAL A 106 2.83 -2.43 2.94
N CYS A 107 2.65 -3.66 2.43
CA CYS A 107 3.32 -4.87 2.92
C CYS A 107 4.61 -5.10 2.15
N LYS A 108 5.78 -4.97 2.80
CA LYS A 108 7.08 -4.93 2.13
C LYS A 108 7.97 -6.09 2.56
N VAL A 109 8.65 -6.70 1.61
CA VAL A 109 9.72 -7.68 1.83
C VAL A 109 10.85 -7.43 0.84
N ARG A 110 12.11 -7.66 1.25
CA ARG A 110 13.25 -7.53 0.34
C ARG A 110 13.15 -8.58 -0.76
N ALA A 111 13.42 -8.16 -1.99
CA ALA A 111 13.43 -9.05 -3.15
C ALA A 111 14.72 -8.87 -3.94
N ASP A 112 15.19 -9.96 -4.55
CA ASP A 112 16.38 -9.96 -5.41
C ASP A 112 16.03 -9.86 -6.90
N LYS A 113 14.76 -10.06 -7.25
CA LYS A 113 14.28 -10.06 -8.64
C LYS A 113 13.19 -9.02 -8.85
N LYS A 114 13.25 -8.32 -9.99
CA LYS A 114 12.25 -7.36 -10.43
C LYS A 114 11.27 -8.06 -11.40
N TYR A 115 9.97 -7.89 -11.16
CA TYR A 115 8.90 -8.32 -12.05
C TYR A 115 8.12 -7.12 -12.57
N GLN A 116 7.15 -7.34 -13.45
CA GLN A 116 6.23 -6.28 -13.89
C GLN A 116 5.17 -6.03 -12.80
N PRO A 117 4.69 -4.78 -12.61
CA PRO A 117 3.57 -4.53 -11.73
C PRO A 117 2.29 -5.17 -12.27
N PHE A 118 1.42 -5.65 -11.37
CA PHE A 118 0.14 -6.23 -11.74
C PHE A 118 -0.89 -6.07 -10.64
N VAL A 119 -2.16 -6.26 -10.99
CA VAL A 119 -3.29 -6.24 -10.06
C VAL A 119 -3.79 -7.65 -9.82
N VAL A 120 -4.05 -7.97 -8.56
CA VAL A 120 -4.81 -9.14 -8.12
C VAL A 120 -6.20 -8.65 -7.71
N THR A 121 -7.21 -9.05 -8.48
CA THR A 121 -8.61 -8.74 -8.22
C THR A 121 -9.21 -9.71 -7.19
N PRO A 122 -10.40 -9.40 -6.62
CA PRO A 122 -11.08 -10.28 -5.67
C PRO A 122 -11.43 -11.69 -6.19
N ASP A 123 -11.61 -11.86 -7.49
CA ASP A 123 -12.03 -13.12 -8.13
C ASP A 123 -10.93 -14.18 -8.24
#